data_AF-A0AA38L7J2-F1
#
_entry.id   AF-A0AA38L7J2-F1
#
_cell.length_a   1.000
_cell.length_b   1.000
_cell.length_c   1.000
_cell.angle_alpha   90.00
_cell.angle_beta   90.00
_cell.angle_gamma   90.00
#
_symmetry.space_group_name_H-M   'P 1'
#
loop_
_entity.id
_entity.type
_entity.pdbx_description
1 polymer ?
#
loop_
_entity_poly.entity_id
_entity_poly.type
_entity_poly.pdbx_seq_one_letter_code
_entity_poly.pdbx_strand_id
1 'polypeptide(L)'
;MPPPATPVSTTITTAKWLRTVIAPLPAKPSSELEHFLSSCDRDITVDVICRTQIILEAIFPSSAPVYRCVVGSLQSAALMDSIWAEQRRLEALKLYYRVLAAMCRAESQRLRNSNLTSLLINEIFLRCMLACSAELVLATHKTVTMMFPAVLERAGITAFDLSKLGLLAEPMPSLDTIAMHHNLTSGSLQLSSIPHKIEATS
;
A
#
# COMPACT_ATOMS: atom_id res chain seq x y z
N MET A 1 32.48 2.30 10.07
CA MET A 1 31.43 3.08 9.37
C MET A 1 30.77 2.16 8.36
N PRO A 2 29.43 1.97 8.38
CA PRO A 2 28.75 1.23 7.33
C PRO A 2 28.76 2.04 6.02
N PRO A 3 28.81 1.38 4.84
CA PRO A 3 28.85 2.07 3.55
C PRO A 3 27.53 2.82 3.28
N PRO A 4 27.56 3.97 2.58
CA PRO A 4 26.37 4.71 2.20
C PRO A 4 25.49 3.84 1.29
N ALA A 5 24.20 3.77 1.60
CA ALA A 5 23.24 2.98 0.82
C ALA A 5 23.14 3.57 -0.59
N THR A 6 23.47 2.76 -1.59
CA THR A 6 23.28 3.12 -2.99
C THR A 6 21.79 3.00 -3.37
N PRO A 7 21.25 3.84 -4.27
CA PRO A 7 19.81 3.87 -4.62
C PRO A 7 19.23 2.55 -5.14
N VAL A 8 20.10 1.62 -5.56
CA VAL A 8 19.70 0.25 -5.94
C VAL A 8 19.27 -0.56 -4.71
N SER A 9 19.90 -0.34 -3.56
CA SER A 9 19.65 -1.08 -2.32
C SER A 9 18.30 -0.72 -1.68
N THR A 10 17.90 0.56 -1.72
CA THR A 10 16.59 1.03 -1.22
C THR A 10 15.44 0.44 -2.05
N THR A 11 15.56 0.47 -3.37
CA THR A 11 14.55 -0.12 -4.27
C THR A 11 14.38 -1.62 -4.04
N ILE A 12 15.49 -2.36 -3.88
CA ILE A 12 15.47 -3.81 -3.61
C ILE A 12 14.83 -4.09 -2.24
N THR A 13 15.10 -3.26 -1.23
CA THR A 13 14.56 -3.43 0.12
C THR A 13 13.05 -3.23 0.17
N THR A 14 12.52 -2.17 -0.45
CA THR A 14 11.07 -1.90 -0.49
C THR A 14 10.32 -2.95 -1.32
N ALA A 15 10.89 -3.36 -2.46
CA ALA A 15 10.28 -4.40 -3.30
C ALA A 15 10.34 -5.80 -2.64
N LYS A 16 11.36 -6.08 -1.83
CA LYS A 16 11.42 -7.29 -1.00
C LYS A 16 10.37 -7.22 0.11
N TRP A 17 10.23 -6.07 0.78
CA TRP A 17 9.24 -5.86 1.84
C TRP A 17 7.81 -6.08 1.35
N LEU A 18 7.39 -5.51 0.21
CA LEU A 18 6.05 -5.78 -0.33
C LEU A 18 5.84 -7.27 -0.60
N ARG A 19 6.81 -7.96 -1.18
CA ARG A 19 6.69 -9.40 -1.46
C ARG A 19 6.59 -10.25 -0.19
N THR A 20 7.37 -9.94 0.85
CA THR A 20 7.38 -10.75 2.07
C THR A 20 6.23 -10.40 2.99
N VAL A 21 5.77 -9.15 2.98
CA VAL A 21 4.80 -8.65 3.96
C VAL A 21 3.39 -8.52 3.38
N ILE A 22 3.24 -8.14 2.11
CA ILE A 22 1.93 -7.91 1.48
C ILE A 22 1.43 -9.12 0.71
N ALA A 23 2.29 -9.83 -0.03
CA ALA A 23 1.87 -11.01 -0.80
C ALA A 23 1.09 -12.07 0.02
N PRO A 24 1.51 -12.45 1.25
CA PRO A 24 0.80 -13.47 2.03
C PRO A 24 -0.49 -12.98 2.67
N LEU A 25 -0.77 -11.67 2.65
CA LEU A 25 -1.98 -11.14 3.28
C LEU A 25 -3.23 -11.51 2.49
N PRO A 26 -4.36 -11.71 3.18
CA PRO A 26 -5.63 -11.93 2.52
C PRO A 26 -6.11 -10.64 1.84
N ALA A 27 -6.77 -10.78 0.69
CA ALA A 27 -7.40 -9.66 -0.03
C ALA A 27 -8.78 -9.29 0.55
N LYS A 28 -8.91 -9.35 1.88
CA LYS A 28 -10.12 -8.98 2.63
C LYS A 28 -9.74 -8.30 3.95
N PRO A 29 -10.64 -7.52 4.55
CA PRO A 29 -10.44 -6.97 5.88
C PRO A 29 -10.04 -8.06 6.90
N SER A 30 -9.20 -7.70 7.88
CA SER A 30 -8.96 -8.55 9.04
C SER A 30 -10.17 -8.51 9.97
N SER A 31 -10.34 -9.52 10.83
CA SER A 31 -11.41 -9.52 11.84
C SER A 31 -11.39 -8.29 12.75
N GLU A 32 -10.21 -7.77 13.07
CA GLU A 32 -10.05 -6.53 13.81
C GLU A 32 -10.54 -5.31 13.02
N LEU A 33 -10.22 -5.23 11.72
CA LEU A 33 -10.69 -4.14 10.87
C LEU A 33 -12.21 -4.21 10.69
N GLU A 34 -12.76 -5.40 10.46
CA GLU A 34 -14.21 -5.63 10.39
C GLU A 34 -14.90 -5.14 11.67
N HIS A 35 -14.32 -5.45 12.84
CA HIS A 35 -14.84 -4.96 14.12
C HIS A 35 -14.86 -3.42 14.20
N PHE A 36 -13.81 -2.72 13.75
CA PHE A 36 -13.81 -1.25 13.73
C PHE A 36 -14.87 -0.68 12.78
N LEU A 37 -15.04 -1.29 11.60
CA LEU A 37 -16.01 -0.85 10.61
C LEU A 37 -17.46 -1.08 11.08
N SER A 38 -17.74 -2.20 11.73
CA SER A 38 -19.06 -2.52 12.27
C SER A 38 -19.39 -1.76 13.56
N SER A 39 -18.38 -1.25 14.27
CA SER A 39 -18.54 -0.47 15.51
C SER A 39 -18.80 1.02 15.27
N CYS A 40 -18.82 1.47 14.02
CA CYS A 40 -19.25 2.82 13.67
C CYS A 40 -20.77 2.99 13.96
N ASP A 41 -21.26 4.23 13.94
CA ASP A 41 -22.68 4.55 14.19
C ASP A 41 -23.64 3.76 13.27
N ARG A 42 -23.14 3.35 12.10
CA ARG A 42 -23.72 2.34 11.23
C ARG A 42 -22.58 1.44 10.74
N ASP A 43 -22.90 0.19 10.42
CA ASP A 43 -21.94 -0.71 9.79
C ASP A 43 -21.61 -0.22 8.37
N ILE A 44 -20.36 0.19 8.17
CA ILE A 44 -19.83 0.70 6.90
C ILE A 44 -18.96 -0.33 6.16
N THR A 45 -18.92 -1.58 6.62
CA THR A 45 -18.01 -2.61 6.09
C THR A 45 -18.22 -2.84 4.59
N VAL A 46 -19.48 -3.00 4.18
CA VAL A 46 -19.84 -3.21 2.77
C VAL A 46 -19.52 -1.99 1.92
N ASP A 47 -19.82 -0.79 2.42
CA ASP A 47 -19.57 0.47 1.71
C ASP A 47 -18.08 0.67 1.45
N VAL A 48 -17.24 0.44 2.47
CA VAL A 48 -15.78 0.53 2.34
C VAL A 48 -15.25 -0.50 1.36
N ILE A 49 -15.68 -1.77 1.44
CA ILE A 49 -15.25 -2.82 0.51
C ILE A 49 -15.63 -2.47 -0.94
N CYS A 50 -16.89 -2.12 -1.17
CA CYS A 50 -17.41 -1.82 -2.50
C CYS A 50 -16.68 -0.61 -3.11
N ARG A 51 -16.56 0.48 -2.34
CA ARG A 51 -15.91 1.71 -2.82
C ARG A 51 -14.43 1.52 -3.09
N THR A 52 -13.75 0.73 -2.26
CA THR A 52 -12.33 0.38 -2.46
C THR A 52 -12.15 -0.35 -3.79
N GLN A 53 -13.02 -1.32 -4.11
CA GLN A 53 -12.97 -2.04 -5.38
C GLN A 53 -13.18 -1.12 -6.59
N ILE A 54 -14.17 -0.21 -6.52
CA ILE A 54 -14.45 0.76 -7.58
C ILE A 54 -13.24 1.65 -7.85
N ILE A 55 -12.64 2.22 -6.80
CA ILE A 55 -11.49 3.11 -6.94
C ILE A 55 -10.27 2.34 -7.47
N LEU A 56 -10.02 1.13 -6.98
CA LEU A 56 -8.91 0.32 -7.46
C LEU A 56 -9.07 -0.12 -8.91
N GLU A 57 -10.29 -0.37 -9.39
CA GLU A 57 -10.55 -0.64 -10.80
C GLU A 57 -10.28 0.61 -11.66
N ALA A 58 -10.55 1.81 -11.14
CA ALA A 58 -10.18 3.05 -11.80
C ALA A 58 -8.66 3.26 -11.84
N ILE A 59 -7.92 2.87 -10.79
CA ILE A 59 -6.44 2.99 -10.76
C ILE A 59 -5.77 1.90 -11.60
N PHE A 60 -6.25 0.66 -11.52
CA PHE A 60 -5.70 -0.52 -12.18
C PHE A 60 -6.76 -1.21 -13.06
N PRO A 61 -7.12 -0.63 -14.21
CA PRO A 61 -8.16 -1.21 -15.07
C PRO A 61 -7.71 -2.58 -15.60
N SER A 62 -8.51 -3.61 -15.32
CA SER A 62 -8.22 -4.99 -15.75
C SER A 62 -8.67 -5.27 -17.20
N SER A 63 -9.52 -4.39 -17.76
CA SER A 63 -9.95 -4.44 -19.16
C SER A 63 -9.44 -3.22 -19.92
N ALA A 64 -8.85 -3.45 -21.10
CA ALA A 64 -8.50 -2.36 -22.00
C ALA A 64 -9.78 -1.58 -22.39
N PRO A 65 -9.72 -0.24 -22.52
CA PRO A 65 -10.88 0.54 -22.93
C PRO A 65 -11.44 0.00 -24.26
N VAL A 66 -12.75 -0.23 -24.33
CA VAL A 66 -13.48 -0.82 -25.49
C VAL A 66 -13.48 0.10 -26.74
N TYR A 67 -12.64 1.13 -26.80
CA TYR A 67 -12.51 1.99 -27.98
C TYR A 67 -11.55 1.38 -29.00
N ARG A 68 -12.15 0.72 -30.01
CA ARG A 68 -11.58 0.28 -31.31
C ARG A 68 -10.50 -0.80 -31.28
N CYS A 69 -10.94 -2.03 -31.48
CA CYS A 69 -10.11 -3.10 -32.04
C CYS A 69 -10.11 -3.01 -33.57
N VAL A 70 -8.99 -2.61 -34.16
CA VAL A 70 -8.55 -3.05 -35.49
C VAL A 70 -7.04 -3.30 -35.39
N VAL A 71 -6.59 -4.45 -35.92
CA VAL A 71 -5.21 -4.97 -36.05
C VAL A 71 -4.80 -6.03 -35.03
N GLY A 72 -4.93 -7.30 -35.45
CA GLY A 72 -4.77 -8.53 -34.67
C GLY A 72 -3.33 -8.99 -34.40
N SER A 73 -2.56 -8.22 -33.64
CA SER A 73 -1.29 -8.70 -33.07
C SER A 73 -1.04 -8.28 -31.60
N LEU A 74 -1.95 -7.51 -30.98
CA LEU A 74 -1.80 -6.90 -29.65
C LEU A 74 -2.42 -7.70 -28.48
N GLN A 75 -3.09 -8.84 -28.76
CA GLN A 75 -3.87 -9.58 -27.76
C GLN A 75 -3.00 -10.14 -26.61
N SER A 76 -1.75 -10.53 -26.90
CA SER A 76 -0.82 -11.08 -25.91
C SER A 76 -0.30 -10.02 -24.93
N ALA A 77 0.01 -8.82 -25.45
CA ALA A 77 0.42 -7.68 -24.62
C ALA A 77 -0.75 -7.20 -23.73
N ALA A 78 -1.96 -7.10 -24.28
CA ALA A 78 -3.16 -6.73 -23.53
C ALA A 78 -3.50 -7.74 -22.41
N LEU A 79 -3.28 -9.05 -22.64
CA LEU A 79 -3.43 -10.07 -21.61
C LEU A 79 -2.39 -9.91 -20.50
N MET A 80 -1.12 -9.70 -20.85
CA MET A 80 -0.05 -9.48 -19.87
C MET A 80 -0.28 -8.22 -19.04
N ASP A 81 -0.79 -7.16 -19.66
CA ASP A 81 -1.16 -5.91 -18.97
C ASP A 81 -2.34 -6.14 -18.01
N SER A 82 -3.34 -6.94 -18.38
CA SER A 82 -4.47 -7.26 -17.48
C SER A 82 -4.05 -8.11 -16.27
N ILE A 83 -3.18 -9.10 -16.47
CA ILE A 83 -2.63 -9.92 -15.37
C ILE A 83 -1.75 -9.06 -14.46
N TRP A 84 -0.94 -8.18 -15.05
CA TRP A 84 -0.11 -7.25 -14.30
C TRP A 84 -0.97 -6.28 -13.48
N ALA A 85 -2.01 -5.69 -14.09
CA ALA A 85 -2.93 -4.76 -13.44
C ALA A 85 -3.66 -5.43 -12.27
N GLU A 86 -4.20 -6.63 -12.51
CA GLU A 86 -4.89 -7.41 -11.48
C GLU A 86 -3.99 -7.73 -10.28
N GLN A 87 -2.74 -8.14 -10.54
CA GLN A 87 -1.79 -8.43 -9.48
C GLN A 87 -1.47 -7.18 -8.63
N ARG A 88 -1.25 -6.02 -9.27
CA ARG A 88 -1.00 -4.75 -8.57
C ARG A 88 -2.23 -4.27 -7.80
N ARG A 89 -3.43 -4.46 -8.37
CA ARG A 89 -4.71 -4.16 -7.74
C ARG A 89 -4.88 -4.94 -6.44
N LEU A 90 -4.58 -6.24 -6.45
CA LEU A 90 -4.63 -7.09 -5.26
C LEU A 90 -3.57 -6.70 -4.22
N GLU A 91 -2.35 -6.38 -4.63
CA GLU A 91 -1.29 -5.91 -3.73
C GLU A 91 -1.69 -4.58 -3.06
N ALA A 92 -2.26 -3.64 -3.81
CA ALA A 92 -2.73 -2.36 -3.29
C ALA A 92 -3.89 -2.54 -2.30
N LEU A 93 -4.84 -3.42 -2.60
CA LEU A 93 -5.96 -3.76 -1.73
C LEU A 93 -5.48 -4.33 -0.38
N LYS A 94 -4.56 -5.29 -0.43
CA LYS A 94 -3.98 -5.91 0.78
C LYS A 94 -3.23 -4.90 1.63
N LEU A 95 -2.43 -4.03 1.00
CA LEU A 95 -1.70 -2.98 1.69
C LEU A 95 -2.68 -1.98 2.33
N TYR A 96 -3.71 -1.55 1.60
CA TYR A 96 -4.73 -0.63 2.09
C TYR A 96 -5.39 -1.14 3.37
N TYR A 97 -5.91 -2.38 3.38
CA TYR A 97 -6.54 -2.93 4.59
C TYR A 97 -5.58 -3.03 5.77
N ARG A 98 -4.30 -3.37 5.51
CA ARG A 98 -3.29 -3.42 6.57
C ARG A 98 -2.98 -2.05 7.17
N VAL A 99 -2.82 -1.03 6.32
CA VAL A 99 -2.58 0.35 6.76
C VAL A 99 -3.81 0.89 7.51
N LEU A 100 -5.01 0.65 6.98
CA LEU A 100 -6.26 1.08 7.61
C LEU A 100 -6.44 0.45 9.00
N ALA A 101 -6.19 -0.85 9.13
CA ALA A 101 -6.23 -1.52 10.43
C ALA A 101 -5.20 -0.96 11.43
N ALA A 102 -3.98 -0.66 10.96
CA ALA A 102 -2.96 -0.03 11.79
C ALA A 102 -3.37 1.37 12.28
N MET A 103 -3.94 2.18 11.39
CA MET A 103 -4.47 3.51 11.71
C MET A 103 -5.65 3.43 12.68
N CYS A 104 -6.60 2.53 12.46
CA CYS A 104 -7.74 2.33 13.37
C CYS A 104 -7.28 1.92 14.77
N ARG A 105 -6.32 0.99 14.85
CA ARG A 105 -5.74 0.58 16.14
C ARG A 105 -5.07 1.75 16.86
N ALA A 106 -4.23 2.51 16.15
CA ALA A 106 -3.55 3.67 16.74
C ALA A 106 -4.54 4.73 17.21
N GLU A 107 -5.58 5.00 16.40
CA GLU A 107 -6.60 5.98 16.73
C GLU A 107 -7.48 5.53 17.90
N SER A 108 -7.87 4.26 17.93
CA SER A 108 -8.63 3.69 19.03
C SER A 108 -7.87 3.76 20.35
N GLN A 109 -6.56 3.51 20.33
CA GLN A 109 -5.70 3.68 21.50
C GLN A 109 -5.59 5.14 21.94
N ARG A 110 -5.47 6.06 20.98
CA ARG A 110 -5.36 7.51 21.22
C ARG A 110 -6.65 8.09 21.82
N LEU A 111 -7.81 7.68 21.31
CA LEU A 111 -9.12 8.15 21.74
C LEU A 111 -9.71 7.33 22.89
N ARG A 112 -9.12 6.17 23.20
CA ARG A 112 -9.67 5.16 24.13
C ARG A 112 -11.12 4.78 23.79
N ASN A 113 -11.43 4.71 22.51
CA ASN A 113 -12.76 4.44 21.97
C ASN A 113 -12.65 3.49 20.77
N SER A 114 -13.60 2.56 20.62
CA SER A 114 -13.71 1.67 19.46
C SER A 114 -14.57 2.25 18.34
N ASN A 115 -15.41 3.25 18.62
CA ASN A 115 -16.17 3.97 17.60
C ASN A 115 -15.28 5.04 16.96
N LEU A 116 -14.90 4.79 15.70
CA LEU A 116 -14.04 5.65 14.90
C LEU A 116 -14.81 6.32 13.75
N THR A 117 -16.12 6.53 13.92
CA THR A 117 -17.03 7.03 12.88
C THR A 117 -16.49 8.29 12.21
N SER A 118 -16.03 9.29 12.98
CA SER A 118 -15.49 10.54 12.42
C SER A 118 -14.26 10.35 11.53
N LEU A 119 -13.45 9.33 11.81
CA LEU A 119 -12.28 8.99 11.00
C LEU A 119 -12.69 8.21 9.75
N LEU A 120 -13.55 7.19 9.93
CA LEU A 120 -13.88 6.22 8.88
C LEU A 120 -14.98 6.69 7.92
N ILE A 121 -15.81 7.66 8.31
CA ILE A 121 -16.75 8.34 7.39
C ILE A 121 -16.05 9.41 6.55
N ASN A 122 -14.84 9.84 6.92
CA ASN A 122 -14.09 10.80 6.13
C ASN A 122 -13.63 10.16 4.80
N GLU A 123 -14.45 10.35 3.77
CA GLU A 123 -14.21 9.76 2.45
C GLU A 123 -12.89 10.23 1.83
N ILE A 124 -12.44 11.46 2.14
CA ILE A 124 -11.18 11.99 1.62
C ILE A 124 -10.01 11.24 2.25
N PHE A 125 -10.05 11.01 3.56
CA PHE A 125 -9.03 10.22 4.27
C PHE A 125 -8.92 8.80 3.71
N LEU A 126 -10.05 8.11 3.54
CA LEU A 126 -10.05 6.74 3.00
C LEU A 126 -9.55 6.69 1.55
N ARG A 127 -9.98 7.63 0.70
CA ARG A 127 -9.50 7.74 -0.69
C ARG A 127 -7.99 8.00 -0.72
N CYS A 128 -7.50 8.94 0.09
CA CYS A 128 -6.07 9.26 0.15
C CYS A 128 -5.24 8.07 0.61
N MET A 129 -5.67 7.38 1.66
CA MET A 129 -4.97 6.19 2.14
C MET A 129 -4.92 5.08 1.08
N LEU A 130 -6.02 4.87 0.36
CA LEU A 130 -6.08 3.92 -0.75
C LEU A 130 -5.14 4.31 -1.90
N ALA A 131 -5.14 5.59 -2.28
CA ALA A 131 -4.27 6.11 -3.33
C ALA A 131 -2.78 6.00 -2.94
N CYS A 132 -2.41 6.34 -1.70
CA CYS A 132 -1.04 6.17 -1.21
C CYS A 132 -0.60 4.70 -1.18
N SER A 133 -1.53 3.78 -0.86
CA SER A 133 -1.26 2.34 -0.90
C SER A 133 -1.01 1.87 -2.33
N ALA A 134 -1.81 2.34 -3.29
CA ALA A 134 -1.63 2.06 -4.71
C ALA A 134 -0.31 2.65 -5.26
N GLU A 135 0.04 3.87 -4.85
CA GLU A 135 1.29 4.54 -5.23
C GLU A 135 2.50 3.74 -4.77
N LEU A 136 2.52 3.29 -3.52
CA LEU A 136 3.64 2.51 -2.99
C LEU A 136 3.82 1.20 -3.79
N VAL A 137 2.72 0.55 -4.15
CA VAL A 137 2.75 -0.65 -5.00
C VAL A 137 3.32 -0.32 -6.39
N LEU A 138 2.87 0.76 -7.03
CA LEU A 138 3.41 1.20 -8.33
C LEU A 138 4.90 1.52 -8.30
N ALA A 139 5.35 2.23 -7.26
CA ALA A 139 6.74 2.65 -7.08
C ALA A 139 7.72 1.46 -6.98
N THR A 140 7.30 0.36 -6.34
CA THR A 140 8.18 -0.81 -6.15
C THR A 140 8.41 -1.68 -7.38
N HIS A 141 7.48 -1.68 -8.34
CA HIS A 141 7.61 -2.48 -9.56
C HIS A 141 8.25 -1.67 -10.70
N LYS A 142 8.86 -0.50 -10.39
CA LYS A 142 9.47 0.45 -11.35
C LYS A 142 8.55 0.74 -12.54
N THR A 143 7.24 0.78 -12.30
CA THR A 143 6.27 0.95 -13.36
C THR A 143 5.99 2.44 -13.50
N VAL A 144 6.69 3.08 -14.44
CA VAL A 144 6.69 4.54 -14.66
C VAL A 144 5.42 5.02 -15.39
N THR A 145 4.30 4.30 -15.29
CA THR A 145 3.04 4.67 -15.98
C THR A 145 2.13 5.54 -15.12
N MET A 146 2.19 5.46 -13.79
CA MET A 146 1.46 6.37 -12.89
C MET A 146 2.24 6.63 -11.59
N MET A 147 2.55 7.89 -11.33
CA MET A 147 3.16 8.37 -10.09
C MET A 147 2.31 9.50 -9.53
N PHE A 148 2.57 9.89 -8.28
CA PHE A 148 1.98 11.11 -7.74
C PHE A 148 2.22 12.31 -8.68
N PRO A 149 1.21 13.16 -8.95
CA PRO A 149 -0.14 13.18 -8.37
C PRO A 149 -1.21 12.39 -9.15
N ALA A 150 -0.88 11.76 -10.28
CA ALA A 150 -1.86 11.13 -11.19
C ALA A 150 -2.70 10.02 -10.52
N VAL A 151 -2.15 9.32 -9.52
CA VAL A 151 -2.88 8.31 -8.74
C VAL A 151 -4.03 8.92 -7.93
N LEU A 152 -3.89 10.17 -7.46
CA LEU A 152 -4.91 10.88 -6.70
C LEU A 152 -6.09 11.28 -7.59
N GLU A 153 -5.81 11.74 -8.81
CA GLU A 153 -6.85 12.10 -9.77
C GLU A 153 -7.71 10.89 -10.13
N ARG A 154 -7.09 9.72 -10.35
CA ARG A 154 -7.81 8.45 -10.60
C ARG A 154 -8.59 7.97 -9.38
N ALA A 155 -8.14 8.30 -8.18
CA ALA A 155 -8.87 8.06 -6.94
C ALA A 155 -9.99 9.09 -6.68
N GLY A 156 -10.19 10.06 -7.57
CA GLY A 156 -11.18 11.13 -7.41
C GLY A 156 -10.85 12.09 -6.27
N ILE A 157 -9.56 12.34 -6.03
CA ILE A 157 -9.03 13.29 -5.05
C ILE A 157 -8.48 14.49 -5.80
N THR A 158 -9.00 15.67 -5.49
CA THR A 158 -8.54 16.93 -6.09
C THR A 158 -7.47 17.59 -5.21
N ALA A 159 -6.71 18.54 -5.78
CA ALA A 159 -5.78 19.36 -5.00
C ALA A 159 -6.49 20.15 -3.87
N PHE A 160 -7.76 20.51 -4.05
CA PHE A 160 -8.58 21.14 -3.01
C PHE A 160 -8.86 20.18 -1.84
N ASP A 161 -9.10 18.90 -2.12
CA ASP A 161 -9.30 17.88 -1.09
C ASP A 161 -8.02 17.66 -0.25
N LEU A 162 -6.84 17.73 -0.88
CA LEU A 162 -5.55 17.67 -0.18
C LEU A 162 -5.32 18.88 0.72
N SER A 163 -5.74 20.07 0.28
CA SER A 163 -5.68 21.29 1.10
C SER A 163 -6.49 21.15 2.39
N LYS A 164 -7.67 20.51 2.32
CA LYS A 164 -8.48 20.21 3.52
C LYS A 164 -7.83 19.23 4.49
N LEU A 165 -6.98 18.33 3.99
CA LEU A 165 -6.24 17.39 4.83
C LEU A 165 -4.95 17.98 5.43
N GLY A 166 -4.61 19.23 5.12
CA GLY A 166 -3.35 19.85 5.55
C GLY A 166 -2.10 19.28 4.86
N LEU A 167 -2.28 18.47 3.80
CA LEU A 167 -1.18 17.76 3.12
C LEU A 167 -0.39 18.63 2.13
N LEU A 168 -0.82 19.86 1.85
CA LEU A 168 -0.15 20.77 0.91
C LEU A 168 0.80 21.78 1.59
N ALA A 169 0.89 21.77 2.92
CA ALA A 169 1.66 22.77 3.66
C ALA A 169 3.09 22.34 4.01
N GLU A 170 3.37 21.04 4.09
CA GLU A 170 4.69 20.55 4.52
C GLU A 170 5.35 19.72 3.41
N PRO A 171 6.64 19.97 3.09
CA PRO A 171 7.38 19.14 2.16
C PRO A 171 7.39 17.69 2.67
N MET A 172 6.98 16.76 1.81
CA MET A 172 6.88 15.34 2.15
C MET A 172 8.23 14.85 2.71
N PRO A 173 8.28 14.28 3.93
CA PRO A 173 9.52 13.79 4.51
C PRO A 173 10.09 12.67 3.61
N SER A 174 11.41 12.63 3.46
CA SER A 174 12.05 11.64 2.60
C SER A 174 11.75 10.21 3.09
N LEU A 175 11.83 9.24 2.17
CA LEU A 175 11.59 7.83 2.49
C LEU A 175 12.48 7.34 3.65
N ASP A 176 13.66 7.92 3.80
CA ASP A 176 14.58 7.66 4.91
C ASP A 176 14.04 8.13 6.26
N THR A 177 13.41 9.32 6.31
CA THR A 177 12.73 9.84 7.50
C THR A 177 11.55 8.95 7.90
N ILE A 178 10.79 8.43 6.93
CA ILE A 178 9.66 7.54 7.18
C ILE A 178 10.14 6.18 7.72
N ALA A 179 11.24 5.64 7.18
CA ALA A 179 11.84 4.37 7.61
C ALA A 179 12.50 4.45 9.01
N MET A 180 12.84 5.65 9.48
CA MET A 180 13.33 5.87 10.85
C MET A 180 12.20 6.02 11.88
N HIS A 181 11.08 6.64 11.50
CA HIS A 181 9.96 6.90 12.42
C HIS A 181 9.06 5.67 12.66
N HIS A 182 8.90 4.82 11.66
CA HIS A 182 8.34 3.49 11.86
C HIS A 182 9.52 2.55 12.10
N ASN A 183 9.56 1.88 13.25
CA ASN A 183 10.56 0.86 13.66
C ASN A 183 10.59 -0.37 12.68
N LEU A 184 10.76 -0.14 11.38
CA LEU A 184 10.77 -1.13 10.30
C LEU A 184 12.16 -1.72 10.07
N THR A 185 13.18 -1.24 10.79
CA THR A 185 14.57 -1.71 10.71
C THR A 185 14.99 -2.66 11.84
N SER A 186 14.12 -3.01 12.78
CA SER A 186 14.48 -3.95 13.86
C SER A 186 13.62 -5.20 13.88
N GLY A 187 14.20 -6.26 13.32
CA GLY A 187 13.71 -7.62 13.44
C GLY A 187 14.23 -8.47 12.28
N SER A 188 15.22 -9.34 12.37
CA SER A 188 16.18 -9.80 13.39
C SER A 188 17.02 -10.82 12.65
N LEU A 189 18.34 -10.89 12.81
CA LEU A 189 19.07 -12.17 12.77
C LEU A 189 20.41 -12.03 13.53
N GLN A 190 20.36 -12.28 14.84
CA GLN A 190 21.45 -13.04 15.46
C GLN A 190 21.52 -14.38 14.72
N LEU A 191 22.60 -14.61 13.98
CA LEU A 191 22.91 -15.93 13.48
C LEU A 191 23.84 -16.61 14.50
N SER A 192 23.29 -17.65 15.14
CA SER A 192 23.97 -18.62 15.99
C SER A 192 25.20 -19.21 15.28
N SER A 193 26.38 -19.07 15.88
CA SER A 193 27.53 -19.93 15.54
C SER A 193 27.50 -21.18 16.43
N ILE A 194 27.09 -22.30 15.85
CA ILE A 194 27.44 -23.64 16.35
C ILE A 194 28.88 -23.93 15.89
N PRO A 195 29.77 -24.42 16.77
CA PRO A 195 31.15 -24.70 16.42
C PRO A 195 31.27 -26.11 15.83
N HIS A 196 31.92 -26.26 14.67
CA HIS A 196 32.51 -27.53 14.24
C HIS A 196 33.95 -27.31 13.75
N LYS A 197 34.86 -27.61 14.68
CA LYS A 197 36.16 -28.29 14.60
C LYS A 197 36.74 -28.63 13.21
N ILE A 198 38.06 -28.41 13.07
CA ILE A 198 39.16 -29.24 12.46
C ILE A 198 40.34 -28.25 12.20
N GLU A 199 41.39 -28.16 13.03
CA GLU A 199 42.61 -29.00 13.19
C GLU A 199 43.71 -28.74 12.14
N ALA A 200 44.91 -28.37 12.62
CA ALA A 200 46.28 -28.66 12.13
C ALA A 200 47.28 -27.59 12.66
N THR A 201 48.06 -27.86 13.72
CA THR A 201 49.46 -28.35 13.66
C THR A 201 50.39 -27.56 12.72
N SER A 202 51.15 -26.61 13.26
CA SER A 202 52.59 -26.76 13.51
C SER A 202 53.13 -25.58 14.32
#